data_AF-A0A2J8LBE4-F1
#
_entry.id   AF-A0A2J8LBE4-F1
#
_cell.length_a   1.000
_cell.length_b   1.000
_cell.length_c   1.000
_cell.angle_alpha   90.00
_cell.angle_beta   90.00
_cell.angle_gamma   90.00
#
_symmetry.space_group_name_H-M   'P 1'
#
loop_
_entity.id
_entity.type
_entity.pdbx_description
1 polymer ?
#
loop_
_entity_poly.entity_id
_entity_poly.type
_entity_poly.pdbx_seq_one_letter_code
_entity_poly.pdbx_strand_id
1 'polypeptide(L)' 'QARLGCRSRAITEGHRIMVMRSHCHQPDLAGLEALRQRERLPTTAQQEDPEKIQVQLCFKTCSPESQQIYGKSQPLV' A
#
# COMPACT_ATOMS: atom_id res chain seq x y z
N GLN A 1 0.17 4.91 12.85
CA GLN A 1 -0.75 5.25 11.75
C GLN A 1 -2.18 4.85 12.12
N ALA A 2 -3.12 5.79 12.14
CA ALA A 2 -4.49 5.62 12.64
C ALA A 2 -5.37 4.71 11.75
N ARG A 3 -5.10 3.40 11.77
CA ARG A 3 -5.84 2.40 10.96
C ARG A 3 -6.58 1.35 11.79
N LEU A 4 -6.64 1.49 13.11
CA LEU A 4 -7.34 0.51 13.94
C LEU A 4 -8.83 0.88 13.99
N GLY A 5 -9.60 0.28 13.07
CA GLY A 5 -11.07 0.29 13.12
C GLY A 5 -11.77 1.50 12.47
N CYS A 6 -11.06 2.40 11.79
CA CYS A 6 -11.69 3.50 11.07
C CYS A 6 -12.46 2.99 9.84
N ARG A 7 -13.75 3.32 9.74
CA ARG A 7 -14.62 2.92 8.61
C ARG A 7 -15.11 4.12 7.80
N SER A 8 -14.43 5.26 7.88
CA SER A 8 -14.73 6.47 7.13
C SER A 8 -14.84 6.20 5.63
N ARG A 9 -15.68 6.96 4.93
CA ARG A 9 -15.85 6.85 3.47
C ARG A 9 -15.97 8.24 2.88
N ALA A 10 -15.28 8.46 1.77
CA ALA A 10 -15.41 9.66 0.96
C ALA A 10 -15.40 9.27 -0.53
N ILE A 11 -16.02 10.09 -1.36
CA ILE A 11 -16.03 9.97 -2.82
C ILE A 11 -15.34 11.21 -3.38
N THR A 12 -14.45 11.00 -4.34
CA THR A 12 -13.73 12.08 -5.04
C THR A 12 -14.23 12.13 -6.48
N GLU A 13 -14.71 13.31 -6.90
CA GLU A 13 -15.14 13.59 -8.28
C GLU A 13 -14.39 14.81 -8.80
N GLY A 14 -13.36 14.58 -9.62
CA GLY A 14 -12.43 15.63 -10.04
C GLY A 14 -11.80 16.32 -8.81
N HIS A 15 -11.98 17.64 -8.71
CA HIS A 15 -11.50 18.44 -7.58
C HIS A 15 -12.47 18.47 -6.38
N ARG A 16 -13.63 17.81 -6.47
CA ARG A 16 -14.65 17.80 -5.41
C ARG A 16 -14.52 16.55 -4.55
N ILE A 17 -14.70 16.71 -3.25
CA ILE A 17 -14.66 15.63 -2.27
C ILE A 17 -15.96 15.67 -1.48
N MET A 18 -16.64 14.53 -1.37
CA MET A 18 -17.84 14.36 -0.56
C MET A 18 -17.61 13.29 0.50
N VAL A 19 -17.83 13.65 1.76
CA VAL A 19 -17.68 12.73 2.90
C VAL A 19 -18.99 12.00 3.15
N MET A 20 -18.97 10.67 3.04
CA MET A 20 -20.12 9.80 3.29
C MET A 20 -20.16 9.31 4.76
N ARG A 21 -18.98 9.08 5.35
CA ARG A 21 -18.83 8.74 6.77
C ARG A 21 -17.57 9.39 7.32
N SER A 22 -17.70 10.08 8.45
CA SER A 22 -16.61 10.75 9.16
C SER A 22 -15.59 9.77 9.75
N HIS A 23 -14.43 10.31 10.10
CA HIS A 23 -13.38 9.57 10.81
C HIS A 23 -13.70 9.51 12.31
N CYS A 24 -13.30 8.42 12.96
CA CYS A 24 -13.43 8.24 14.42
C CYS A 24 -12.22 8.77 15.20
N HIS A 25 -11.27 9.42 14.53
CA HIS A 25 -10.01 9.87 15.09
C HIS A 25 -9.60 11.20 14.47
N GLN A 26 -8.72 11.91 15.16
CA GLN A 26 -8.07 13.10 14.62
C GLN A 26 -7.11 12.71 13.48
N PRO A 27 -6.85 13.60 12.51
CA PRO A 27 -5.89 13.35 11.44
C PRO A 27 -4.46 13.33 11.98
N ASP A 28 -3.64 12.42 11.45
CA ASP A 28 -2.21 12.35 11.73
C ASP A 28 -1.46 13.32 10.80
N LEU A 29 -1.27 14.57 11.25
CA LEU A 29 -0.64 15.62 10.45
C LEU A 29 0.83 15.31 10.16
N ALA A 30 1.57 14.78 11.14
CA ALA A 30 2.97 14.42 10.97
C ALA A 30 3.14 13.26 9.98
N GLY A 31 2.30 12.24 10.08
CA GLY A 31 2.27 11.13 9.12
C GLY A 31 1.92 11.60 7.70
N LEU A 32 0.95 12.51 7.58
CA LEU A 32 0.54 13.06 6.28
C LEU A 32 1.65 13.90 5.65
N GLU A 33 2.36 14.70 6.44
CA GLU A 33 3.50 15.49 5.95
C GLU A 33 4.66 14.59 5.50
N ALA A 34 5.01 13.56 6.29
CA ALA A 34 6.03 12.59 5.92
C ALA A 34 5.71 11.89 4.59
N LEU A 35 4.43 11.58 4.32
CA LEU A 35 4.01 11.04 3.02
C LEU A 35 4.18 12.03 1.88
N ARG A 36 3.78 13.29 2.05
CA ARG A 36 3.96 14.34 1.02
C ARG A 36 5.44 14.57 0.68
N GLN A 37 6.33 14.54 1.68
CA GLN A 37 7.77 14.68 1.45
C GLN A 37 8.29 13.51 0.60
N ARG A 38 7.84 12.29 0.89
CA ARG A 38 8.20 11.09 0.11
C ARG A 38 7.69 11.13 -1.32
N GLU A 39 6.50 11.68 -1.56
CA GLU A 39 5.95 11.85 -2.92
C GLU A 39 6.65 12.96 -3.72
N ARG A 40 7.13 14.02 -3.04
CA ARG A 40 7.90 15.11 -3.67
C ARG A 40 9.32 14.72 -4.02
N LEU A 41 9.91 13.82 -3.25
CA LEU A 41 11.24 13.29 -3.57
C LEU A 41 11.15 12.55 -4.91
N PRO A 42 12.05 12.83 -5.87
CA PRO A 42 12.14 12.04 -7.08
C PRO A 42 12.28 10.58 -6.65
N THR A 43 11.26 9.79 -6.95
CA THR A 43 11.30 8.35 -6.71
C THR A 43 12.54 7.81 -7.41
N THR A 44 13.55 7.41 -6.64
CA THR A 44 14.74 6.73 -7.16
C THR A 44 14.41 5.33 -7.69
N ALA A 45 13.14 4.89 -7.63
CA ALA A 45 12.61 3.79 -8.43
C ALA A 45 12.28 4.26 -9.87
N GLN A 46 13.26 4.87 -10.54
CA GLN A 46 13.42 4.70 -11.96
C GLN A 46 14.16 3.36 -12.13
N GLN A 47 13.57 2.42 -12.87
CA GLN A 47 14.12 1.11 -13.23
C GLN A 47 13.98 -0.07 -12.25
N GLU A 48 12.81 -0.33 -11.68
CA GLU A 48 12.42 -1.74 -11.56
C GLU A 48 11.06 -1.93 -12.21
N ASP A 49 11.02 -2.90 -13.13
CA ASP A 49 9.87 -3.28 -13.92
C ASP A 49 8.61 -3.48 -13.06
N PRO A 50 7.44 -2.92 -13.44
CA PRO A 50 6.23 -2.93 -12.62
C PRO A 50 5.71 -4.34 -12.29
N GLU A 51 6.10 -5.39 -13.02
CA GLU A 51 5.75 -6.77 -12.65
C GLU A 51 6.60 -7.26 -11.48
N LYS A 52 7.88 -6.90 -11.43
CA LYS A 52 8.82 -7.33 -10.38
C LYS A 52 8.49 -6.74 -9.00
N ILE A 53 8.00 -5.49 -8.95
CA ILE A 53 7.63 -4.80 -7.71
C ILE A 53 6.37 -5.41 -7.08
N GLN A 54 5.37 -5.77 -7.90
CA GLN A 54 4.12 -6.39 -7.42
C GLN A 54 4.37 -7.78 -6.84
N VAL A 55 5.23 -8.56 -7.50
CA VAL A 55 5.61 -9.91 -7.05
C VAL A 55 6.38 -9.85 -5.73
N GLN A 56 7.36 -8.95 -5.61
CA GLN A 56 8.13 -8.81 -4.37
C GLN A 56 7.26 -8.35 -3.18
N LEU A 57 6.30 -7.46 -3.44
CA LEU A 57 5.40 -6.94 -2.40
C LEU A 57 4.41 -8.01 -1.94
N CYS A 58 3.87 -8.83 -2.87
CA CYS A 58 2.93 -9.90 -2.52
C CYS A 58 3.58 -10.98 -1.64
N PHE A 59 4.82 -11.37 -1.94
CA PHE A 59 5.57 -12.33 -1.13
C PHE A 59 5.87 -11.79 0.27
N LYS A 60 6.13 -10.49 0.39
CA LYS A 60 6.51 -9.86 1.66
C LYS A 60 5.32 -9.57 2.57
N THR A 61 4.11 -9.46 2.02
CA THR A 61 2.87 -9.30 2.80
C THR A 61 2.18 -10.62 3.13
N CYS A 62 2.62 -11.74 2.55
CA CYS A 62 2.08 -13.05 2.86
C CYS A 62 2.70 -13.57 4.16
N SER A 63 1.85 -13.97 5.13
CA SER A 63 2.27 -14.65 6.36
C SER A 63 3.15 -15.87 6.00
N PRO A 64 4.22 -16.18 6.75
CA PRO A 64 5.21 -17.20 6.37
C PRO A 64 4.65 -18.62 6.15
N GLU A 65 3.43 -18.91 6.58
CA GLU A 65 2.77 -20.20 6.29
C GLU A 65 2.42 -20.41 4.80
N SER A 66 2.27 -19.34 4.01
CA SER A 66 1.85 -19.49 2.61
C SER A 66 2.99 -19.77 1.63
N GLN A 67 4.25 -19.62 2.06
CA GLN A 67 5.43 -19.84 1.19
C GLN A 67 5.71 -21.33 0.91
N GLN A 68 5.13 -22.25 1.70
CA GLN A 68 5.39 -23.69 1.58
C GLN A 68 4.70 -24.36 0.39
N ILE A 69 3.73 -23.70 -0.27
CA ILE A 69 2.93 -24.32 -1.33
C ILE A 69 3.60 -24.15 -2.72
N TYR A 70 4.43 -23.14 -2.92
CA TYR A 70 5.07 -22.85 -4.22
C TYR A 70 6.55 -23.28 -4.28
N GLY A 71 6.91 -24.31 -3.50
CA GLY A 71 8.30 -24.76 -3.33
C GLY A 71 8.63 -26.13 -3.90
N LYS A 72 7.79 -26.73 -4.76
CA LYS A 72 8.09 -28.03 -5.40
C LYS A 72 7.55 -28.12 -6.82
N SER A 73 8.22 -27.47 -7.76
CA SER A 73 8.28 -27.97 -9.13
C SER A 73 9.75 -27.96 -9.55
N GLN A 74 10.42 -29.08 -9.28
CA GLN A 74 11.72 -29.39 -9.88
C GLN A 74 11.55 -29.44 -11.40
N PRO A 75 12.45 -28.82 -12.19
CA PRO A 75 12.49 -29.11 -13.62
C PRO A 75 13.13 -30.49 -13.77
N LEU A 76 12.35 -31.48 -14.21
CA LEU A 76 12.95 -32.68 -14.78
C LEU A 76 13.35 -32.33 -16.21
N VAL A 77 14.65 -32.44 -16.47
CA VAL A 77 15.31 -32.39 -17.78
C VAL A 77 14.66 -33.31 -18.81
#